data_AF-A0A4U3M670-F1
#
_entry.id   AF-A0A4U3M670-F1
#
_cell.length_a   1.000
_cell.length_b   1.000
_cell.length_c   1.000
_cell.angle_alpha   90.00
_cell.angle_beta   90.00
_cell.angle_gamma   90.00
#
_symmetry.space_group_name_H-M   'P 1'
#
loop_
_entity.id
_entity.type
_entity.pdbx_description
1 polymer ?
#
loop_
_entity_poly.entity_id
_entity_poly.type
_entity_poly.pdbx_seq_one_letter_code
_entity_poly.pdbx_strand_id
1 'polypeptide(L)'
;MSIPAIGVRGLRVVAYTGTADDRPGTKIQDRGVAASPRGKAGGVGPGEIGNFIITGHRVSHGRPLEHVPDLQNGDHILITANGTVYDYVVTRTMTISFRKPAEKAQQNAAVPGYPGAKPTQPMITISTCATIEDHAAGNFWHDALGNPEHRINKIGVLTASHSV
;
A
#
# COMPACT_ATOMS: atom_id res chain seq x y z
N MET A 1 -6.71 9.11 -4.71
CA MET A 1 -7.14 8.16 -3.66
C MET A 1 -7.73 8.95 -2.50
N SER A 2 -8.82 8.46 -1.94
CA SER A 2 -9.43 9.01 -0.73
C SER A 2 -9.72 7.87 0.24
N ILE A 3 -9.54 8.11 1.53
CA ILE A 3 -9.84 7.17 2.61
C ILE A 3 -10.59 7.96 3.69
N PRO A 4 -11.93 8.01 3.62
CA PRO A 4 -12.72 8.91 4.45
C PRO A 4 -12.51 8.73 5.96
N ALA A 5 -12.39 7.48 6.43
CA ALA A 5 -12.25 7.14 7.85
C ALA A 5 -11.05 7.80 8.54
N ILE A 6 -10.00 8.12 7.76
CA ILE A 6 -8.76 8.72 8.27
C ILE A 6 -8.45 10.07 7.61
N GLY A 7 -9.44 10.70 6.98
CA GLY A 7 -9.32 12.06 6.44
C GLY A 7 -8.44 12.21 5.19
N VAL A 8 -7.95 11.12 4.58
CA VAL A 8 -7.19 11.20 3.32
C VAL A 8 -8.13 11.59 2.18
N ARG A 9 -7.85 12.70 1.49
CA ARG A 9 -8.69 13.22 0.41
C ARG A 9 -7.84 13.53 -0.82
N GLY A 10 -8.19 12.92 -1.95
CA GLY A 10 -7.58 13.27 -3.24
C GLY A 10 -6.08 13.03 -3.35
N LEU A 11 -5.48 12.18 -2.50
CA LEU A 11 -4.07 11.85 -2.54
C LEU A 11 -3.70 11.29 -3.92
N ARG A 12 -2.78 11.96 -4.61
CA ARG A 12 -2.29 11.52 -5.91
C ARG A 12 -1.52 10.21 -5.76
N VAL A 13 -1.86 9.23 -6.61
CA VAL A 13 -1.17 7.95 -6.71
C VAL A 13 -0.48 7.91 -8.07
N VAL A 14 0.84 7.74 -8.09
CA VAL A 14 1.65 7.72 -9.31
C VAL A 14 2.06 6.29 -9.62
N ALA A 15 1.60 5.77 -10.76
CA ALA A 15 2.02 4.47 -11.25
C ALA A 15 3.47 4.53 -11.79
N TYR A 16 4.24 3.47 -11.56
CA TYR A 16 5.61 3.34 -12.08
C TYR A 16 5.97 1.87 -12.32
N THR A 17 6.98 1.62 -13.16
CA THR A 17 7.51 0.25 -13.35
C THR A 17 8.52 -0.08 -12.26
N GLY A 18 8.30 -1.15 -11.51
CA GLY A 18 9.16 -1.56 -10.41
C GLY A 18 8.48 -2.49 -9.41
N THR A 19 8.97 -2.52 -8.18
CA THR A 19 8.41 -3.30 -7.06
C THR A 19 8.06 -2.38 -5.90
N ALA A 20 7.20 -2.81 -4.98
CA ALA A 20 6.91 -1.99 -3.79
C ALA A 20 8.18 -1.66 -3.00
N ASP A 21 8.26 -0.44 -2.47
CA ASP A 21 9.34 0.04 -1.60
C ASP A 21 10.74 0.07 -2.24
N ASP A 22 10.81 0.04 -3.57
CA ASP A 22 12.06 0.22 -4.30
C ASP A 22 12.47 1.70 -4.44
N ARG A 23 13.65 1.93 -5.02
CA ARG A 23 14.22 3.27 -5.17
C ARG A 23 13.36 4.19 -6.06
N PRO A 24 12.83 3.76 -7.23
CA PRO A 24 11.88 4.56 -8.00
C PRO A 24 10.64 4.97 -7.21
N GLY A 25 10.02 4.03 -6.49
CA GLY A 25 8.86 4.29 -5.65
C GLY A 25 9.17 5.28 -4.52
N THR A 26 10.33 5.15 -3.87
CA THR A 26 10.79 6.08 -2.83
C THR A 26 10.91 7.51 -3.36
N LYS A 27 11.54 7.70 -4.52
CA LYS A 27 11.66 9.03 -5.16
C LYS A 27 10.33 9.68 -5.49
N ILE A 28 9.29 8.89 -5.77
CA ILE A 28 7.93 9.38 -5.97
C ILE A 28 7.34 9.82 -4.63
N GLN A 29 7.48 8.98 -3.59
CA GLN A 29 6.97 9.25 -2.26
C GLN A 29 7.58 10.49 -1.61
N ASP A 30 8.86 10.76 -1.85
CA ASP A 30 9.56 11.96 -1.37
C ASP A 30 8.95 13.28 -1.87
N ARG A 31 8.06 13.22 -2.87
CA ARG A 31 7.29 14.38 -3.36
C ARG A 31 5.96 14.59 -2.63
N GLY A 32 5.69 13.80 -1.59
CA GLY A 32 4.45 13.82 -0.81
C GLY A 32 3.23 13.21 -1.51
N VAL A 33 3.47 12.39 -2.54
CA VAL A 33 2.42 11.63 -3.24
C VAL A 33 2.60 10.13 -3.00
N ALA A 34 1.58 9.32 -3.26
CA ALA A 34 1.72 7.87 -3.15
C ALA A 34 2.29 7.26 -4.44
N ALA A 35 2.98 6.13 -4.32
CA ALA A 35 3.54 5.38 -5.44
C ALA A 35 2.80 4.05 -5.61
N SER A 36 2.68 3.59 -6.86
CA SER A 36 2.07 2.29 -7.15
C SER A 36 2.89 1.53 -8.21
N PRO A 37 3.57 0.44 -7.84
CA PRO A 37 4.37 -0.35 -8.78
C PRO A 37 3.48 -1.12 -9.77
N ARG A 38 3.91 -1.19 -11.03
CA ARG A 38 3.27 -1.89 -12.14
C ARG A 38 4.25 -2.79 -12.87
N GLY A 39 3.71 -3.76 -13.63
CA GLY A 39 4.48 -4.66 -14.50
C GLY A 39 4.73 -6.02 -13.87
N LYS A 40 5.61 -6.84 -14.49
CA LYS A 40 5.81 -8.26 -14.13
C LYS A 40 6.19 -8.50 -12.66
N ALA A 41 6.96 -7.60 -12.08
CA ALA A 41 7.37 -7.65 -10.67
C ALA A 41 6.58 -6.66 -9.79
N GLY A 42 5.67 -5.89 -10.38
CA GLY A 42 4.82 -4.93 -9.70
C GLY A 42 3.42 -5.48 -9.45
N GLY A 43 2.56 -4.63 -8.92
CA GLY A 43 1.14 -4.94 -8.74
C GLY A 43 0.33 -4.76 -10.01
N VAL A 44 -0.96 -5.01 -9.88
CA VAL A 44 -1.97 -4.68 -10.90
C VAL A 44 -2.51 -3.27 -10.67
N GLY A 45 -3.51 -2.86 -11.44
CA GLY A 45 -4.19 -1.57 -11.32
C GLY A 45 -5.53 -1.62 -10.62
N PRO A 46 -6.17 -0.44 -10.51
CA PRO A 46 -7.48 -0.36 -9.90
C PRO A 46 -8.50 -1.18 -10.71
N GLY A 47 -9.30 -1.97 -10.01
CA GLY A 47 -10.29 -2.88 -10.57
C GLY A 47 -9.76 -4.21 -11.10
N GLU A 48 -8.45 -4.36 -11.28
CA GLU A 48 -7.87 -5.58 -11.87
C GLU A 48 -7.76 -6.72 -10.84
N ILE A 49 -8.01 -7.97 -11.27
CA ILE A 49 -7.81 -9.16 -10.43
C ILE A 49 -6.33 -9.29 -10.08
N GLY A 50 -6.01 -9.35 -8.78
CA GLY A 50 -4.66 -9.33 -8.27
C GLY A 50 -4.51 -8.31 -7.14
N ASN A 51 -3.28 -7.86 -6.91
CA ASN A 51 -2.95 -6.93 -5.84
C ASN A 51 -2.56 -5.55 -6.40
N PHE A 52 -3.44 -4.56 -6.24
CA PHE A 52 -3.13 -3.16 -6.50
C PHE A 52 -2.40 -2.57 -5.30
N ILE A 53 -1.09 -2.35 -5.43
CA ILE A 53 -0.25 -1.92 -4.31
C ILE A 53 -0.07 -0.41 -4.36
N ILE A 54 -0.23 0.25 -3.21
CA ILE A 54 0.02 1.68 -3.01
C ILE A 54 0.93 1.83 -1.78
N THR A 55 2.08 2.48 -1.97
CA THR A 55 3.00 2.83 -0.88
C THR A 55 3.03 4.34 -0.67
N GLY A 56 3.24 4.78 0.57
CA GLY A 56 3.38 6.20 0.90
C GLY A 56 4.05 6.41 2.25
N HIS A 57 4.67 7.58 2.42
CA HIS A 57 5.32 7.96 3.66
C HIS A 57 4.32 8.12 4.81
N ARG A 58 4.70 7.62 5.99
CA ARG A 58 3.92 7.77 7.22
C ARG A 58 4.25 9.06 7.97
N VAL A 59 5.54 9.31 8.15
CA VAL A 59 6.05 10.33 9.10
C VAL A 59 6.84 11.46 8.42
N SER A 60 7.05 11.39 7.11
CA SER A 60 7.82 12.36 6.33
C SER A 60 7.06 12.85 5.10
N HIS A 61 7.58 13.91 4.46
CA HIS A 61 7.10 14.45 3.17
C HIS A 61 5.58 14.64 3.10
N GLY A 62 5.02 15.40 4.05
CA GLY A 62 3.58 15.65 4.13
C GLY A 62 2.76 14.52 4.77
N ARG A 63 3.40 13.40 5.14
CA ARG A 63 2.82 12.34 5.96
C ARG A 63 1.51 11.77 5.40
N PRO A 64 1.40 11.53 4.07
CA PRO A 64 0.11 11.26 3.43
C PRO A 64 -0.59 10.01 3.96
N LEU A 65 0.15 9.06 4.54
CA LEU A 65 -0.38 7.81 5.08
C LEU A 65 -0.20 7.68 6.61
N GLU A 66 -0.05 8.80 7.33
CA GLU A 66 0.16 8.84 8.78
C GLU A 66 -0.79 7.92 9.57
N HIS A 67 -2.08 8.03 9.27
CA HIS A 67 -3.18 7.38 9.97
C HIS A 67 -3.65 6.08 9.31
N VAL A 68 -2.95 5.58 8.28
CA VAL A 68 -3.29 4.29 7.68
C VAL A 68 -3.36 3.15 8.70
N PRO A 69 -2.48 3.06 9.71
CA PRO A 69 -2.59 2.03 10.74
C PRO A 69 -3.91 2.01 11.52
N ASP A 70 -4.61 3.15 11.59
CA ASP A 70 -5.87 3.30 12.32
C ASP A 70 -7.07 2.67 11.58
N LEU A 71 -6.92 2.34 10.30
CA LEU A 71 -7.99 1.72 9.51
C LEU A 71 -8.44 0.38 10.08
N GLN A 72 -9.74 0.17 10.10
CA GLN A 72 -10.39 -1.04 10.58
C GLN A 72 -10.99 -1.84 9.43
N ASN A 73 -11.33 -3.10 9.71
CA ASN A 73 -12.09 -3.89 8.75
C ASN A 73 -13.46 -3.23 8.53
N GLY A 74 -13.85 -3.08 7.27
CA GLY A 74 -15.05 -2.33 6.88
C GLY A 74 -14.77 -0.91 6.38
N ASP A 75 -13.61 -0.34 6.64
CA ASP A 75 -13.28 1.01 6.15
C ASP A 75 -13.07 1.03 4.64
N HIS A 76 -13.48 2.13 4.01
CA HIS A 76 -13.48 2.30 2.56
C HIS A 76 -12.23 3.02 2.04
N ILE A 77 -11.67 2.48 0.96
CA ILE A 77 -10.56 3.05 0.19
C ILE A 77 -11.07 3.31 -1.23
N LEU A 78 -11.20 4.59 -1.57
CA LEU A 78 -11.76 5.04 -2.84
C LEU A 78 -10.64 5.41 -3.80
N ILE A 79 -10.60 4.74 -4.95
CA ILE A 79 -9.63 5.01 -6.02
C ILE A 79 -10.37 5.55 -7.22
N THR A 80 -10.12 6.81 -7.58
CA THR A 80 -10.59 7.39 -8.84
C THR A 80 -9.52 7.23 -9.91
N ALA A 81 -9.84 6.57 -11.01
CA ALA A 81 -8.98 6.45 -12.18
C ALA A 81 -9.83 6.36 -13.45
N ASN A 82 -9.42 7.07 -14.51
CA ASN A 82 -10.06 7.03 -15.82
C ASN A 82 -11.60 7.21 -15.79
N GLY A 83 -12.10 8.17 -15.00
CA GLY A 83 -13.54 8.42 -14.88
C GLY A 83 -14.31 7.33 -14.12
N THR A 84 -13.63 6.43 -13.41
CA THR A 84 -14.26 5.40 -12.56
C THR A 84 -13.77 5.54 -11.13
N VAL A 85 -14.69 5.42 -10.17
CA VAL A 85 -14.38 5.22 -8.76
C VAL A 85 -14.48 3.74 -8.44
N TYR A 86 -13.40 3.20 -7.90
CA TYR A 86 -13.29 1.85 -7.38
C TYR A 86 -13.32 1.90 -5.85
N ASP A 87 -14.30 1.23 -5.26
CA ASP A 87 -14.49 1.17 -3.81
C ASP A 87 -13.95 -0.16 -3.29
N TYR A 88 -12.86 -0.09 -2.54
CA TYR A 88 -12.27 -1.22 -1.85
C TYR A 88 -12.60 -1.14 -0.36
N VAL A 89 -13.00 -2.26 0.23
CA VAL A 89 -13.24 -2.35 1.67
C VAL A 89 -12.10 -3.09 2.33
N VAL A 90 -11.55 -2.51 3.41
CA VAL A 90 -10.49 -3.14 4.22
C VAL A 90 -11.01 -4.41 4.86
N THR A 91 -10.26 -5.51 4.73
CA THR A 91 -10.62 -6.82 5.28
C THR A 91 -9.59 -7.37 6.26
N ARG A 92 -8.35 -6.87 6.21
CA ARG A 92 -7.26 -7.37 7.05
C ARG A 92 -6.12 -6.37 7.19
N THR A 93 -5.46 -6.41 8.33
CA THR A 93 -4.12 -5.82 8.53
C THR A 93 -3.04 -6.91 8.46
N MET A 94 -1.90 -6.59 7.86
CA MET A 94 -0.71 -7.46 7.84
C MET A 94 0.52 -6.62 8.14
N THR A 95 1.37 -7.11 9.05
CA THR A 95 2.69 -6.51 9.29
C THR A 95 3.75 -7.40 8.65
N ILE A 96 4.73 -6.79 7.97
CA ILE A 96 5.88 -7.50 7.41
C ILE A 96 7.19 -6.86 7.87
N SER A 97 8.24 -7.67 7.96
CA SER A 97 9.62 -7.25 8.20
C SER A 97 10.44 -7.32 6.91
N PHE A 98 11.12 -6.24 6.58
CA PHE A 98 12.02 -6.16 5.44
C PHE A 98 13.30 -6.99 5.62
N ARG A 99 13.58 -7.44 6.85
CA ARG A 99 14.68 -8.38 7.12
C ARG A 99 14.32 -9.82 6.75
N LYS A 100 13.05 -10.09 6.41
CA LYS A 100 12.56 -11.42 6.02
C LYS A 100 12.09 -11.39 4.56
N PRO A 101 12.90 -11.90 3.61
CA PRO A 101 12.52 -11.93 2.19
C PRO A 101 11.17 -12.59 1.90
N ALA A 102 10.79 -13.61 2.68
CA ALA A 102 9.49 -14.27 2.56
C ALA A 102 8.31 -13.32 2.87
N GLU A 103 8.43 -12.45 3.87
CA GLU A 103 7.37 -11.49 4.22
C GLU A 103 7.31 -10.34 3.20
N LYS A 104 8.44 -9.92 2.64
CA LYS A 104 8.46 -9.01 1.46
C LYS A 104 7.74 -9.63 0.26
N ALA A 105 7.94 -10.93 0.02
CA ALA A 105 7.22 -11.65 -1.04
C ALA A 105 5.72 -11.72 -0.76
N GLN A 106 5.30 -11.85 0.51
CA GLN A 106 3.89 -11.81 0.89
C GLN A 106 3.20 -10.47 0.57
N GLN A 107 3.87 -9.33 0.77
CA GLN A 107 3.32 -8.02 0.39
C GLN A 107 3.19 -7.87 -1.13
N ASN A 108 4.17 -8.35 -1.90
CA ASN A 108 4.19 -8.21 -3.37
C ASN A 108 3.43 -9.32 -4.11
N ALA A 109 2.86 -10.29 -3.40
CA ALA A 109 2.10 -11.37 -4.01
C ALA A 109 0.79 -10.86 -4.65
N ALA A 110 0.35 -11.53 -5.72
CA ALA A 110 -0.91 -11.23 -6.39
C ALA A 110 -2.14 -11.48 -5.48
N VAL A 111 -2.01 -12.41 -4.51
CA VAL A 111 -2.90 -12.53 -3.36
C VAL A 111 -2.09 -12.12 -2.13
N PRO A 112 -2.33 -10.94 -1.52
CA PRO A 112 -1.57 -10.45 -0.38
C PRO A 112 -1.47 -11.48 0.74
N GLY A 113 -0.26 -11.80 1.18
CA GLY A 113 -0.01 -12.82 2.20
C GLY A 113 0.23 -14.24 1.67
N TYR A 114 -0.06 -14.52 0.40
CA TYR A 114 -0.01 -15.87 -0.17
C TYR A 114 0.76 -15.90 -1.51
N PRO A 115 2.11 -15.85 -1.47
CA PRO A 115 2.94 -15.99 -2.66
C PRO A 115 2.60 -17.27 -3.45
N GLY A 116 2.47 -17.14 -4.77
CA GLY A 116 2.15 -18.26 -5.67
C GLY A 116 0.67 -18.62 -5.77
N ALA A 117 -0.21 -18.08 -4.92
CA ALA A 117 -1.64 -18.29 -5.04
C ALA A 117 -2.21 -17.59 -6.30
N LYS A 118 -3.15 -18.26 -6.98
CA LYS A 118 -3.84 -17.69 -8.14
C LYS A 118 -4.85 -16.64 -7.68
N PRO A 119 -4.76 -15.38 -8.13
CA PRO A 119 -5.72 -14.36 -7.74
C PRO A 119 -7.07 -14.59 -8.42
N THR A 120 -8.14 -14.40 -7.65
CA THR A 120 -9.55 -14.53 -8.11
C THR A 120 -10.37 -13.27 -7.86
N GLN A 121 -9.82 -12.32 -7.10
CA GLN A 121 -10.50 -11.08 -6.70
C GLN A 121 -9.61 -9.86 -6.99
N PRO A 122 -10.20 -8.68 -7.21
CA PRO A 122 -9.47 -7.42 -7.23
C PRO A 122 -9.18 -6.99 -5.79
N MET A 123 -7.91 -7.01 -5.40
CA MET A 123 -7.45 -6.66 -4.05
C MET A 123 -6.59 -5.39 -4.10
N ILE A 124 -6.51 -4.71 -2.96
CA ILE A 124 -5.65 -3.54 -2.77
C ILE A 124 -4.79 -3.73 -1.53
N THR A 125 -3.54 -3.25 -1.58
CA THR A 125 -2.64 -3.14 -0.43
C THR A 125 -2.22 -1.69 -0.26
N ILE A 126 -2.60 -1.05 0.84
CA ILE A 126 -2.06 0.24 1.25
C ILE A 126 -0.95 -0.02 2.27
N SER A 127 0.28 0.35 1.94
CA SER A 127 1.47 0.05 2.73
C SER A 127 2.15 1.33 3.23
N THR A 128 2.53 1.33 4.50
CA THR A 128 3.33 2.41 5.09
C THR A 128 4.30 1.91 6.17
N CYS A 129 5.25 2.75 6.59
CA CYS A 129 6.28 2.40 7.57
C CYS A 129 5.69 2.20 8.98
N ALA A 130 6.22 1.25 9.75
CA ALA A 130 5.92 1.11 11.18
C ALA A 130 6.90 1.89 12.08
N THR A 131 7.44 3.03 11.60
CA THR A 131 8.54 3.75 12.28
C THR A 131 8.26 4.04 13.75
N ILE A 132 7.02 4.42 14.08
CA ILE A 132 6.62 4.76 15.44
C ILE A 132 6.67 3.52 16.34
N GLU A 133 6.12 2.39 15.87
CA GLU A 133 6.10 1.12 16.59
C GLU A 133 7.50 0.52 16.71
N ASP A 134 8.29 0.59 15.63
CA ASP A 134 9.69 0.16 15.62
C ASP A 134 10.50 0.91 16.68
N HIS A 135 10.43 2.25 16.68
CA HIS A 135 11.17 3.06 17.66
C HIS A 135 10.66 2.83 19.10
N ALA A 136 9.36 2.69 19.30
CA ALA A 136 8.79 2.37 20.62
C ALA A 136 9.27 0.99 21.15
N ALA A 137 9.57 0.05 20.25
CA ALA A 137 10.16 -1.24 20.57
C ALA A 137 11.71 -1.23 20.64
N GLY A 138 12.34 -0.06 20.50
CA GLY A 138 13.81 0.08 20.48
C GLY A 138 14.47 -0.39 19.19
N ASN A 139 13.71 -0.58 18.12
CA ASN A 139 14.21 -0.95 16.80
C ASN A 139 14.47 0.30 15.95
N PHE A 140 15.74 0.56 15.64
CA PHE A 140 16.16 1.69 14.78
C PHE A 140 16.78 1.21 13.46
N TRP A 141 16.58 -0.07 13.12
CA TRP A 141 17.13 -0.64 11.89
C TRP A 141 16.48 0.02 10.67
N HIS A 142 17.29 0.24 9.64
CA HIS A 142 16.83 0.59 8.30
C HIS A 142 17.67 -0.12 7.23
N ASP A 143 17.09 -0.33 6.05
CA ASP A 143 17.82 -0.83 4.89
C ASP A 143 18.68 0.26 4.23
N ALA A 144 19.35 -0.09 3.12
CA ALA A 144 20.21 0.83 2.36
C ALA A 144 19.45 1.98 1.66
N LEU A 145 18.12 1.90 1.58
CA LEU A 145 17.25 2.96 1.05
C LEU A 145 16.65 3.81 2.19
N GLY A 146 16.96 3.50 3.45
CA GLY A 146 16.41 4.17 4.61
C GLY A 146 15.00 3.69 4.99
N ASN A 147 14.54 2.56 4.45
CA ASN A 147 13.28 1.97 4.88
C ASN A 147 13.44 1.35 6.27
N PRO A 148 12.58 1.69 7.25
CA PRO A 148 12.50 0.98 8.52
C PRO A 148 12.20 -0.50 8.32
N GLU A 149 12.40 -1.30 9.37
CA GLU A 149 12.20 -2.75 9.30
C GLU A 149 10.77 -3.10 8.91
N HIS A 150 9.79 -2.53 9.60
CA HIS A 150 8.43 -3.02 9.45
C HIS A 150 7.57 -2.14 8.54
N ARG A 151 6.69 -2.81 7.79
CA ARG A 151 5.56 -2.20 7.09
C ARG A 151 4.25 -2.64 7.71
N ILE A 152 3.31 -1.71 7.79
CA ILE A 152 1.91 -1.97 8.11
C ILE A 152 1.14 -1.91 6.80
N ASN A 153 0.54 -3.04 6.43
CA ASN A 153 -0.25 -3.21 5.22
C ASN A 153 -1.72 -3.32 5.60
N LYS A 154 -2.56 -2.46 5.00
CA LYS A 154 -4.02 -2.60 5.01
C LYS A 154 -4.44 -3.23 3.70
N ILE A 155 -5.07 -4.40 3.79
CA ILE A 155 -5.52 -5.19 2.65
C ILE A 155 -7.02 -4.98 2.50
N GLY A 156 -7.47 -4.69 1.28
CA GLY A 156 -8.89 -4.59 0.95
C GLY A 156 -9.27 -5.37 -0.30
N VAL A 157 -10.57 -5.54 -0.50
CA VAL A 157 -11.17 -6.19 -1.66
C VAL A 157 -12.16 -5.23 -2.32
N LEU A 158 -12.18 -5.19 -3.64
CA LEU A 158 -13.12 -4.36 -4.39
C LEU A 158 -14.55 -4.86 -4.15
N THR A 159 -15.44 -3.96 -3.74
CA THR A 159 -16.86 -4.26 -3.51
C THR A 159 -17.76 -3.60 -4.55
N ALA A 160 -17.36 -2.45 -5.09
CA ALA A 160 -18.14 -1.74 -6.11
C ALA A 160 -17.25 -0.90 -7.02
N SER A 161 -17.76 -0.59 -8.21
CA SER A 161 -17.20 0.43 -9.09
C SER A 161 -18.30 1.20 -9.80
N HIS A 162 -18.14 2.52 -9.95
CA HIS A 162 -19.09 3.36 -10.67
C HIS A 162 -18.36 4.46 -11.44
N SER A 163 -18.93 4.86 -12.58
CA SER A 163 -18.41 5.99 -13.36
C SER A 163 -18.73 7.32 -12.68
N VAL A 164 -17.84 8.31 -12.86
CA VAL A 164 -18.00 9.70 -12.39
C VAL A 164 -18.11 10.68 -13.53
#